data_AF-A0A7W9GF74-F1
#
_entry.id   AF-A0A7W9GF74-F1
#
_cell.length_a   1.000
_cell.length_b   1.000
_cell.length_c   1.000
_cell.angle_alpha   90.00
_cell.angle_beta   90.00
_cell.angle_gamma   90.00
#
_symmetry.space_group_name_H-M   'P 1'
#
loop_
_entity.id
_entity.type
_entity.pdbx_description
1 polymer ?
#
loop_
_entity_poly.entity_id
_entity_poly.type
_entity_poly.pdbx_seq_one_letter_code
_entity_poly.pdbx_strand_id
1 'polypeptide(L)'
;MLPPHHGPTETVPVTMSDVGLDERDGIEAKAAVVGRLAKALEVIRRSDPARITTLGGECSVSVAPFSELARRRQFSTPVAAWEVPTGLDSGEPRCRR
;
A
#
# COMPACT_ATOMS: atom_id res chain seq x y z
N MET A 1 11.20 -15.53 1.46
CA MET A 1 12.11 -15.46 0.30
C MET A 1 11.28 -15.24 -0.95
N LEU A 2 11.67 -14.31 -1.82
CA LEU A 2 10.97 -14.01 -3.07
C LEU A 2 11.52 -14.89 -4.21
N PRO A 3 10.69 -15.32 -5.17
CA PRO A 3 11.17 -15.95 -6.39
C PRO A 3 11.99 -14.96 -7.24
N PRO A 4 12.87 -15.44 -8.14
CA PRO A 4 13.62 -14.57 -9.04
C PRO A 4 12.68 -13.71 -9.89
N HIS A 5 13.00 -12.42 -10.03
CA HIS A 5 12.26 -11.48 -10.86
C HIS A 5 13.22 -10.60 -11.67
N HIS A 6 12.80 -10.23 -12.89
CA HIS A 6 13.63 -9.47 -13.82
C HIS A 6 13.30 -7.96 -13.83
N GLY A 7 12.46 -7.51 -12.89
CA GLY A 7 12.05 -6.10 -12.76
C GLY A 7 12.90 -5.34 -11.75
N PRO A 8 12.92 -3.99 -11.83
CA PRO A 8 13.63 -3.17 -10.87
C PRO A 8 13.07 -3.38 -9.45
N THR A 9 13.95 -3.42 -8.47
CA THR A 9 13.58 -3.48 -7.05
C THR A 9 13.93 -2.15 -6.41
N GLU A 10 12.93 -1.47 -5.87
CA GLU A 10 13.10 -0.20 -5.19
C GLU A 10 12.64 -0.34 -3.73
N THR A 11 13.35 0.33 -2.83
CA THR A 11 13.01 0.37 -1.40
C THR A 11 12.58 1.76 -1.01
N VAL A 12 11.40 1.88 -0.40
CA VAL A 12 10.94 3.14 0.19
C VAL A 12 11.52 3.23 1.61
N PRO A 13 12.33 4.26 1.93
CA PRO A 13 12.92 4.38 3.26
C PRO A 13 11.85 4.66 4.31
N VAL A 14 11.79 3.80 5.33
CA VAL A 14 10.94 3.95 6.50
C VAL A 14 11.83 4.33 7.68
N THR A 15 11.55 5.46 8.32
CA THR A 15 12.21 5.82 9.58
C THR A 15 11.57 5.07 10.75
N MET A 16 12.42 4.60 11.67
CA MET A 16 12.04 4.01 12.96
C MET A 16 11.93 5.06 14.07
N SER A 17 11.96 6.35 13.73
CA SER A 17 11.78 7.44 14.70
C SER A 17 10.31 7.67 15.03
N ASP A 18 10.06 8.18 16.23
CA ASP A 18 8.72 8.57 16.71
C ASP A 18 8.22 9.92 16.17
N VAL A 19 8.91 10.47 15.17
CA VAL A 19 8.57 11.77 14.58
C VAL A 19 7.29 11.65 13.75
N GLY A 20 6.31 12.50 14.07
CA GLY A 20 5.04 12.60 13.33
C GLY A 20 4.07 11.45 13.61
N LEU A 21 4.24 10.77 14.75
CA LEU A 21 3.31 9.74 15.23
C LEU A 21 2.08 10.31 15.95
N ASP A 22 2.06 11.62 16.26
CA ASP A 22 0.92 12.26 16.93
C ASP A 22 -0.38 12.12 16.13
N GLU A 23 -1.50 11.98 16.84
CA GLU A 23 -2.83 12.09 16.26
C GLU A 23 -3.04 13.46 15.61
N ARG A 24 -3.54 13.45 14.37
CA ARG A 24 -3.96 14.66 13.65
C ARG A 24 -5.26 14.38 12.92
N ASP A 25 -6.24 15.26 13.10
CA ASP A 25 -7.57 15.14 12.49
C ASP A 25 -8.26 13.80 12.80
N GLY A 26 -8.08 13.27 14.01
CA GLY A 26 -8.64 11.97 14.43
C GLY A 26 -7.92 10.75 13.85
N ILE A 27 -6.73 10.94 13.26
CA ILE A 27 -5.94 9.86 12.63
C ILE A 27 -4.55 9.82 13.28
N GLU A 28 -4.23 8.68 13.88
CA GLU A 28 -2.92 8.41 14.46
C GLU A 28 -1.82 8.36 13.40
N ALA A 29 -0.66 8.94 13.73
CA ALA A 29 0.52 8.99 12.86
C ALA A 29 0.27 9.51 11.43
N LYS A 30 -0.78 10.32 11.23
CA LYS A 30 -1.20 10.81 9.91
C LYS A 30 -0.06 11.44 9.12
N ALA A 31 0.73 12.28 9.79
CA ALA A 31 1.85 12.98 9.15
C ALA A 31 2.91 11.99 8.64
N ALA A 32 3.26 11.00 9.45
CA ALA A 32 4.24 9.97 9.09
C ALA A 32 3.73 9.07 7.95
N VAL A 33 2.45 8.67 7.97
CA VAL A 33 1.83 7.86 6.90
C VAL A 33 1.80 8.62 5.58
N VAL A 34 1.30 9.86 5.56
CA VAL A 34 1.22 10.68 4.35
C VAL A 34 2.60 10.95 3.77
N GLY A 35 3.60 11.25 4.62
CA GLY A 35 4.98 11.47 4.17
C GLY A 35 5.60 10.23 3.54
N ARG A 36 5.34 9.03 4.08
CA ARG A 36 5.82 7.76 3.52
C ARG A 36 5.14 7.45 2.19
N LEU A 37 3.83 7.69 2.06
CA LEU A 37 3.10 7.52 0.82
C LEU A 37 3.58 8.46 -0.29
N ALA A 38 3.88 9.72 0.04
CA ALA A 38 4.43 10.68 -0.90
C ALA A 38 5.80 10.21 -1.45
N LYS A 39 6.70 9.76 -0.58
CA LYS A 39 7.99 9.19 -0.98
C LYS A 39 7.82 7.93 -1.82
N ALA A 40 6.89 7.05 -1.46
CA ALA A 40 6.59 5.85 -2.24
C ALA A 40 6.12 6.20 -3.66
N LEU A 41 5.22 7.19 -3.80
CA LEU A 41 4.78 7.68 -5.10
C LEU A 41 5.94 8.22 -5.94
N GLU A 42 6.85 8.99 -5.33
CA GLU A 42 8.04 9.49 -6.02
C GLU A 42 8.91 8.34 -6.54
N VAL A 43 9.19 7.34 -5.70
CA VAL A 43 9.98 6.16 -6.06
C VAL A 43 9.35 5.40 -7.23
N ILE A 44 8.05 5.13 -7.15
CA ILE A 44 7.33 4.37 -8.19
C ILE A 44 7.31 5.14 -9.51
N ARG A 45 7.12 6.46 -9.47
CA ARG A 45 7.04 7.29 -10.69
C ARG A 45 8.34 7.30 -11.49
N ARG A 46 9.50 7.14 -10.84
CA ARG A 46 10.80 7.13 -11.55
C ARG A 46 10.95 5.98 -12.53
N SER A 47 10.35 4.82 -12.25
CA SER A 47 10.53 3.60 -13.06
C SER A 47 9.43 3.38 -14.10
N ASP A 48 8.45 4.28 -14.15
CA ASP A 48 7.27 4.21 -14.99
C ASP A 48 6.65 2.78 -15.11
N PRO A 49 6.29 2.08 -14.02
CA PRO A 49 5.99 0.66 -14.09
C PRO A 49 4.59 0.35 -14.64
N ALA A 50 4.49 -0.66 -15.51
CA ALA A 50 3.21 -1.18 -15.99
C ALA A 50 2.55 -2.20 -15.03
N ARG A 51 3.34 -2.78 -14.11
CA ARG A 51 2.93 -3.73 -13.07
C ARG A 51 3.80 -3.52 -11.83
N ILE A 52 3.24 -3.63 -10.64
CA ILE A 52 3.93 -3.41 -9.37
C ILE A 52 3.62 -4.58 -8.44
N THR A 53 4.65 -5.10 -7.77
CA THR A 53 4.52 -6.02 -6.64
C THR A 53 5.01 -5.30 -5.39
N THR A 54 4.16 -5.22 -4.37
CA THR A 54 4.48 -4.55 -3.10
C THR A 54 4.82 -5.56 -2.04
N LEU A 55 5.86 -5.28 -1.27
CA LEU A 55 6.26 -6.08 -0.12
C LEU A 55 6.28 -5.18 1.09
N GLY A 56 5.28 -5.31 1.95
CA GLY A 56 5.16 -4.52 3.16
C GLY A 56 4.47 -5.30 4.28
N GLY A 57 4.43 -4.69 5.46
CA GLY A 57 3.78 -5.25 6.65
C GLY A 57 2.33 -4.78 6.84
N GLU A 58 2.02 -3.55 6.41
CA GLU A 58 0.72 -2.91 6.66
C GLU A 58 -0.05 -2.67 5.36
N CYS A 59 -1.37 -2.74 5.39
CA CYS A 59 -2.23 -2.60 4.21
C CYS A 59 -2.08 -1.23 3.51
N SER A 60 -1.71 -0.20 4.25
CA SER A 60 -1.50 1.17 3.75
C SER A 60 -0.38 1.26 2.70
N VAL A 61 0.55 0.31 2.64
CA VAL A 61 1.65 0.28 1.66
C VAL A 61 1.16 0.12 0.21
N SER A 62 -0.07 -0.35 0.01
CA SER A 62 -0.66 -0.56 -1.32
C SER A 62 -1.27 0.71 -1.94
N VAL A 63 -1.47 1.77 -1.13
CA VAL A 63 -2.14 3.01 -1.57
C VAL A 63 -1.37 3.72 -2.70
N ALA A 64 -0.06 3.92 -2.52
CA ALA A 64 0.77 4.59 -3.52
C ALA A 64 0.87 3.80 -4.86
N PRO A 65 1.15 2.49 -4.85
CA PRO A 65 1.10 1.60 -6.02
C PRO A 65 -0.21 1.69 -6.81
N PHE A 66 -1.36 1.54 -6.14
CA PHE A 66 -2.65 1.60 -6.81
C PHE A 66 -2.95 2.99 -7.35
N SER A 67 -2.58 4.05 -6.63
CA SER A 67 -2.73 5.42 -7.10
C SER A 67 -1.96 5.66 -8.40
N GLU A 68 -0.73 5.14 -8.51
CA GLU A 68 0.06 5.29 -9.73
C GLU A 68 -0.49 4.46 -10.90
N LEU A 69 -0.95 3.23 -10.65
CA LEU A 69 -1.59 2.41 -11.69
C LEU A 69 -2.91 3.04 -12.17
N ALA A 70 -3.72 3.58 -11.26
CA ALA A 70 -4.95 4.29 -11.58
C ALA A 70 -4.70 5.58 -12.39
N ARG A 71 -3.61 6.29 -12.10
CA ARG A 71 -3.18 7.45 -12.90
C ARG A 71 -2.85 7.07 -14.35
N ARG A 72 -2.22 5.91 -14.56
CA ARG A 72 -1.84 5.41 -15.90
C ARG A 72 -3.01 4.85 -16.69
N ARG A 73 -3.91 4.15 -16.01
CA ARG A 73 -5.03 3.42 -16.61
C ARG A 73 -6.31 4.14 -16.21
N GLN A 74 -6.82 5.02 -17.08
CA GLN A 74 -8.12 5.69 -16.88
C GLN A 74 -9.18 4.62 -16.54
N PHE A 75 -9.50 4.51 -15.25
CA PHE A 75 -10.56 3.70 -14.64
C PHE A 75 -10.84 2.32 -15.27
N SER A 76 -10.14 1.29 -14.77
CA SER A 76 -10.65 -0.08 -14.53
C SER A 76 -9.48 -1.03 -14.33
N THR A 77 -8.86 -1.02 -13.14
CA THR A 77 -7.93 -2.09 -12.76
C THR A 77 -8.53 -2.84 -11.58
N PRO A 78 -8.88 -4.13 -11.70
CA PRO A 78 -9.23 -4.93 -10.54
C PRO A 78 -7.99 -5.03 -9.64
N VAL A 79 -8.09 -4.45 -8.45
CA VAL A 79 -7.10 -4.57 -7.39
C VAL A 79 -7.33 -5.92 -6.71
N ALA A 80 -6.40 -6.85 -6.90
CA ALA A 80 -6.34 -8.06 -6.08
C ALA A 80 -5.42 -7.76 -4.88
N ALA A 81 -6.02 -7.42 -3.74
CA ALA A 81 -5.32 -7.39 -2.46
C ALA A 81 -5.32 -8.82 -1.90
N TRP A 82 -4.14 -9.42 -1.73
CA TRP A 82 -4.01 -10.66 -0.97
C TRP A 82 -3.85 -10.29 0.51
N GLU A 83 -4.97 -10.30 1.23
CA GLU A 83 -4.97 -10.17 2.68
C GLU A 83 -4.94 -11.57 3.29
N VAL A 84 -4.04 -11.80 4.25
CA VAL A 84 -4.14 -12.98 5.12
C VAL A 84 -5.29 -12.69 6.07
N PRO A 85 -6.33 -13.55 6.22
CA PRO A 85 -7.40 -13.30 7.16
C PRO A 85 -6.82 -13.31 8.57
N THR A 86 -6.54 -12.12 9.12
CA THR A 86 -6.40 -11.95 10.55
C THR A 86 -7.80 -12.13 11.11
N GLY A 87 -8.04 -13.24 11.81
CA GLY A 87 -9.35 -13.67 12.29
C GLY A 87 -10.07 -12.66 13.18
N LEU A 88 -10.58 -11.59 12.58
CA LEU A 88 -11.58 -10.71 13.12
C LEU A 88 -12.92 -11.26 12.63
N ASP A 89 -13.58 -12.04 13.48
CA ASP A 89 -14.96 -12.48 13.28
C ASP A 89 -15.89 -11.26 13.35
N SER A 90 -16.02 -10.55 12.23
CA SER A 90 -17.16 -9.67 12.00
C SER A 90 -18.25 -10.50 11.36
N GLY A 91 -19.18 -10.97 12.21
CA GLY A 91 -20.26 -11.89 11.87
C GLY A 91 -20.88 -11.68 10.50
N GLU A 92 -20.79 -12.72 9.69
CA GLU A 92 -21.30 -12.79 8.33
C GLU A 92 -22.85 -12.87 8.31
N PRO A 93 -23.55 -12.13 7.44
CA PRO A 93 -24.99 -12.31 7.28
C PRO A 93 -25.24 -13.65 6.58
N ARG A 94 -25.86 -14.58 7.32
CA ARG A 94 -26.33 -15.88 6.80
C ARG A 94 -27.27 -15.66 5.61
N CYS A 95 -26.81 -15.99 4.41
CA CYS A 95 -27.68 -16.15 3.25
C CYS A 95 -28.48 -17.45 3.45
N ARG A 96 -29.78 -17.32 3.78
CA ARG A 96 -30.71 -18.47 3.81
C ARG A 96 -30.98 -18.94 2.39
N ARG A 97 -30.89 -20.25 2.19
CA ARG A 97 -31.37 -20.95 0.99
C ARG A 97 -32.85 -21.25 1.12
#